data_AF-A0A1I4YQE3-F1
#
_entry.id   AF-A0A1I4YQE3-F1
#
_cell.length_a   1.000
_cell.length_b   1.000
_cell.length_c   1.000
_cell.angle_alpha   90.00
_cell.angle_beta   90.00
_cell.angle_gamma   90.00
#
_symmetry.space_group_name_H-M   'P 1'
#
loop_
_entity.id
_entity.type
_entity.pdbx_description
1 polymer ?
#
loop_
_entity_poly.entity_id
_entity_poly.type
_entity_poly.pdbx_seq_one_letter_code
_entity_poly.pdbx_strand_id
1 'polypeptide(L)'
;MPSSTRRPQRPRVRTRRIAAVVIVASSALLWAGCSTPAQSPESRPQAGSTSTPTAAEEIAVTAVSPVSGSVTGGTTLTLTGTGLDGVTGVTVGGVPATDVTVTDDGSVTAVAPAALHFQPADAAIVVSSGDEVIEQASPLTHAYSVVTGVDAQMQYALKHWNDYNSDEWGDLNPVGGDCANFVSQTLIQRGWTQNETWFNKNAAATLADWSPAWGYVPAMDSWLASDASLGLTKLSLDQRDQVKVGDIGIFDWNLNDIPDHVMLVSSVEVVDGETKIAFASHNLDGDYRDLDNALTVEHPGGTAWFWSIPA
;
A
#
# COMPACT_ATOMS: atom_id res chain seq x y z
N MET A 1 14.70 -37.43 45.04
CA MET A 1 15.91 -37.03 44.29
C MET A 1 15.47 -36.09 43.17
N PRO A 2 15.90 -34.81 43.12
CA PRO A 2 15.53 -33.94 42.01
C PRO A 2 16.56 -34.08 40.88
N SER A 3 16.08 -34.46 39.69
CA SER A 3 16.89 -34.57 38.48
C SER A 3 17.05 -33.18 37.85
N SER A 4 18.30 -32.76 37.70
CA SER A 4 18.73 -31.50 37.10
C SER A 4 18.70 -31.61 35.57
N THR A 5 17.82 -30.85 34.91
CA THR A 5 17.86 -30.67 33.45
C THR A 5 18.52 -29.33 33.11
N ARG A 6 19.64 -29.44 32.39
CA ARG A 6 20.54 -28.35 31.97
C ARG A 6 19.90 -27.46 30.90
N ARG A 7 20.06 -26.13 31.04
CA ARG A 7 19.85 -25.14 29.98
C ARG A 7 20.86 -25.32 28.83
N PRO A 8 20.45 -25.15 27.55
CA PRO A 8 21.38 -25.17 26.42
C PRO A 8 22.13 -23.83 26.29
N GLN A 9 23.44 -23.92 26.05
CA GLN A 9 24.34 -22.78 25.81
C GLN A 9 24.17 -22.24 24.38
N ARG A 10 24.01 -20.92 24.23
CA ARG A 10 24.06 -20.23 22.94
C ARG A 10 25.50 -20.13 22.41
N PRO A 11 25.76 -20.34 21.11
CA PRO A 11 27.10 -20.20 20.54
C PRO A 11 27.48 -18.72 20.38
N ARG A 12 28.70 -18.37 20.79
CA ARG A 12 29.30 -17.04 20.65
C ARG A 12 29.79 -16.83 19.21
N VAL A 13 29.21 -15.87 18.50
CA VAL A 13 29.70 -15.39 17.20
C VAL A 13 30.94 -14.52 17.41
N ARG A 14 32.07 -14.94 16.83
CA ARG A 14 33.33 -14.16 16.81
C ARG A 14 33.32 -13.21 15.61
N THR A 15 33.22 -11.93 15.86
CA THR A 15 33.44 -10.85 14.87
C THR A 15 34.94 -10.72 14.58
N ARG A 16 35.34 -10.95 13.32
CA ARG A 16 36.70 -10.61 12.83
C ARG A 16 36.66 -9.21 12.23
N ARG A 17 37.31 -8.26 12.90
CA ARG A 17 37.67 -6.94 12.35
C ARG A 17 38.90 -7.12 11.45
N ILE A 18 38.81 -6.70 10.20
CA ILE A 18 39.97 -6.54 9.30
C ILE A 18 40.29 -5.05 9.26
N ALA A 19 41.53 -4.70 9.54
CA ALA A 19 42.04 -3.33 9.53
C ALA A 19 43.25 -3.21 8.60
N ALA A 20 43.31 -2.04 7.94
CA ALA A 20 44.45 -1.32 7.39
C ALA A 20 45.15 -1.88 6.13
N VAL A 21 45.34 -1.01 5.13
CA VAL A 21 46.66 -0.47 4.75
C VAL A 21 46.48 0.94 4.14
N VAL A 22 47.18 1.94 4.68
CA VAL A 22 47.42 3.27 4.11
C VAL A 22 48.83 3.25 3.52
N ILE A 23 49.00 3.65 2.25
CA ILE A 23 50.31 3.82 1.63
C ILE A 23 50.64 5.31 1.58
N VAL A 24 51.66 5.71 2.33
CA VAL A 24 52.32 7.01 2.23
C VAL A 24 53.55 6.84 1.34
N ALA A 25 53.66 7.65 0.29
CA ALA A 25 54.90 7.81 -0.46
C ALA A 25 55.30 9.28 -0.43
N SER A 26 56.40 9.57 0.26
CA SER A 26 57.12 10.84 0.23
C SER A 26 58.43 10.63 -0.49
N SER A 27 58.77 11.49 -1.43
CA SER A 27 60.15 11.74 -1.87
C SER A 27 60.23 13.08 -2.57
N ALA A 28 60.99 14.00 -1.97
CA ALA A 28 61.32 15.32 -2.47
C ALA A 28 62.56 15.28 -3.37
N LEU A 29 62.64 16.17 -4.35
CA LEU A 29 63.92 16.71 -4.84
C LEU A 29 63.70 18.09 -5.47
N LEU A 30 64.34 19.08 -4.84
CA LEU A 30 64.54 20.45 -5.31
C LEU A 30 65.67 20.48 -6.34
N TRP A 31 65.56 21.29 -7.40
CA TRP A 31 66.69 22.02 -7.96
C TRP A 31 66.23 23.39 -8.47
N ALA A 32 66.91 24.43 -7.98
CA ALA A 32 66.76 25.81 -8.38
C ALA A 32 67.60 26.11 -9.63
N GLY A 33 67.10 27.00 -10.49
CA GLY A 33 67.86 27.61 -11.58
C GLY A 33 67.25 28.95 -11.95
N CYS A 34 67.91 30.05 -11.59
CA CYS A 34 67.57 31.41 -12.00
C CYS A 34 68.30 31.78 -13.30
N SER A 35 67.59 32.38 -14.25
CA SER A 35 68.14 33.43 -15.13
C SER A 35 67.04 34.09 -15.98
N THR A 36 66.98 35.43 -15.93
CA THR A 36 66.29 36.36 -16.85
C THR A 36 67.37 37.24 -17.54
N PRO A 37 67.10 38.11 -18.55
CA PRO A 37 65.87 38.37 -19.33
C PRO A 37 66.11 38.48 -20.87
N ALA A 38 65.02 38.59 -21.66
CA ALA A 38 65.01 39.35 -22.92
C ALA A 38 63.58 39.86 -23.21
N GLN A 39 63.45 41.14 -23.54
CA GLN A 39 62.19 41.86 -23.76
C GLN A 39 61.73 41.83 -25.24
N SER A 40 60.39 41.85 -25.40
CA SER A 40 59.55 42.44 -26.47
C SER A 40 59.24 41.65 -27.76
N PRO A 41 58.04 41.83 -28.38
CA PRO A 41 57.10 42.95 -28.21
C PRO A 41 55.66 42.59 -27.82
N GLU A 42 54.91 43.64 -27.46
CA GLU A 42 53.49 43.67 -27.12
C GLU A 42 52.58 42.87 -28.07
N SER A 43 52.00 41.80 -27.55
CA SER A 43 50.74 41.24 -28.06
C SER A 43 49.58 41.94 -27.36
N ARG A 44 48.89 42.80 -28.11
CA ARG A 44 47.58 43.39 -27.78
C ARG A 44 46.68 42.36 -27.08
N PRO A 45 46.07 42.65 -25.91
CA PRO A 45 45.08 41.74 -25.34
C PRO A 45 43.89 41.70 -26.31
N GLN A 46 43.76 40.58 -27.02
CA GLN A 46 42.52 40.23 -27.71
C GLN A 46 41.47 40.10 -26.60
N ALA A 47 40.40 40.90 -26.69
CA ALA A 47 39.26 40.74 -25.80
C ALA A 47 38.81 39.29 -25.91
N GLY A 48 39.11 38.49 -24.88
CA GLY A 48 38.59 37.15 -24.76
C GLY A 48 37.08 37.30 -24.76
N SER A 49 36.42 36.73 -25.76
CA SER A 49 34.99 36.50 -25.70
C SER A 49 34.78 35.58 -24.50
N THR A 50 34.49 36.17 -23.34
CA THR A 50 33.87 35.45 -22.24
C THR A 50 32.53 35.00 -22.77
N SER A 51 32.49 33.75 -23.27
CA SER A 51 31.25 32.99 -23.32
C SER A 51 30.77 32.92 -21.88
N THR A 52 29.77 33.73 -21.54
CA THR A 52 28.98 33.51 -20.34
C THR A 52 28.56 32.05 -20.37
N PRO A 53 28.86 31.22 -19.36
CA PRO A 53 28.31 29.87 -19.32
C PRO A 53 26.80 30.04 -19.37
N THR A 54 26.16 29.50 -20.40
CA THR A 54 24.71 29.32 -20.42
C THR A 54 24.38 28.57 -19.15
N ALA A 55 23.63 29.20 -18.24
CA ALA A 55 23.16 28.52 -17.03
C ALA A 55 22.47 27.23 -17.49
N ALA A 56 22.91 26.09 -16.98
CA ALA A 56 22.19 24.84 -17.19
C ALA A 56 20.74 25.06 -16.73
N GLU A 57 19.76 24.68 -17.54
CA GLU A 57 18.37 24.72 -17.12
C GLU A 57 18.23 23.88 -15.84
N GLU A 58 17.72 24.51 -14.79
CA GLU A 58 17.52 23.87 -13.50
C GLU A 58 16.38 22.86 -13.64
N ILE A 59 16.70 21.57 -13.47
CA ILE A 59 15.69 20.51 -13.42
C ILE A 59 14.95 20.68 -12.08
N ALA A 60 13.65 20.92 -12.15
CA ALA A 60 12.86 21.18 -10.96
C ALA A 60 11.41 20.74 -11.13
N VAL A 61 10.85 20.11 -10.10
CA VAL A 61 9.40 19.92 -9.99
C VAL A 61 8.80 21.10 -9.23
N THR A 62 7.75 21.70 -9.79
CA THR A 62 7.18 22.96 -9.30
C THR A 62 5.77 22.81 -8.73
N ALA A 63 4.98 21.85 -9.22
CA ALA A 63 3.63 21.63 -8.74
C ALA A 63 3.16 20.18 -8.94
N VAL A 64 2.09 19.83 -8.23
CA VAL A 64 1.32 18.60 -8.39
C VAL A 64 -0.17 18.92 -8.42
N SER A 65 -0.94 18.21 -9.25
CA SER A 65 -2.40 18.30 -9.29
C SER A 65 -3.03 16.94 -9.63
N PRO A 66 -4.13 16.53 -8.98
CA PRO A 66 -4.72 17.15 -7.79
C PRO A 66 -3.83 16.98 -6.56
N VAL A 67 -3.99 17.87 -5.57
CA VAL A 67 -3.24 17.83 -4.29
C VAL A 67 -3.88 16.93 -3.25
N SER A 68 -5.01 16.29 -3.57
CA SER A 68 -5.71 15.37 -2.68
C SER A 68 -6.36 14.24 -3.44
N GLY A 69 -6.63 13.16 -2.74
CA GLY A 69 -7.13 11.92 -3.32
C GLY A 69 -7.70 10.98 -2.27
N SER A 70 -8.29 9.90 -2.76
CA SER A 70 -8.88 8.85 -1.93
C SER A 70 -7.81 8.08 -1.15
N VAL A 71 -8.08 7.74 0.10
CA VAL A 71 -7.23 6.84 0.91
C VAL A 71 -7.02 5.46 0.30
N THR A 72 -7.89 5.00 -0.60
CA THR A 72 -7.69 3.74 -1.36
C THR A 72 -6.77 3.90 -2.56
N GLY A 73 -6.27 5.12 -2.83
CA GLY A 73 -5.33 5.40 -3.91
C GLY A 73 -6.02 5.62 -5.26
N GLY A 74 -5.30 5.34 -6.34
CA GLY A 74 -5.84 5.42 -7.71
C GLY A 74 -5.98 6.82 -8.28
N THR A 75 -5.60 7.86 -7.52
CA THR A 75 -5.64 9.24 -8.00
C THR A 75 -4.51 9.49 -8.98
N THR A 76 -4.82 9.79 -10.24
CA THR A 76 -3.81 10.20 -11.24
C THR A 76 -3.32 11.61 -10.90
N LEU A 77 -2.04 11.71 -10.53
CA LEU A 77 -1.31 12.93 -10.28
C LEU A 77 -0.62 13.40 -11.57
N THR A 78 -0.69 14.69 -11.84
CA THR A 78 0.13 15.39 -12.83
C THR A 78 1.14 16.26 -12.09
N LEU A 79 2.42 15.96 -12.27
CA LEU A 79 3.57 16.71 -11.77
C LEU A 79 4.07 17.62 -12.90
N THR A 80 4.23 18.90 -12.61
CA THR A 80 4.71 19.89 -13.61
C THR A 80 6.04 20.51 -13.19
N GLY A 81 6.90 20.81 -14.16
CA GLY A 81 8.24 21.31 -13.91
C GLY A 81 9.04 21.61 -15.18
N THR A 82 10.36 21.50 -15.07
CA THR A 82 11.33 21.68 -16.16
C THR A 82 12.34 20.52 -16.14
N GLY A 83 12.74 20.00 -17.31
CA GLY A 83 13.75 18.96 -17.43
C GLY A 83 13.34 17.59 -16.86
N LEU A 84 12.05 17.25 -16.96
CA LEU A 84 11.46 16.04 -16.37
C LEU A 84 11.53 14.80 -17.29
N ASP A 85 12.20 14.91 -18.44
CA ASP A 85 12.36 13.82 -19.40
C ASP A 85 13.07 12.58 -18.82
N GLY A 86 13.93 12.80 -17.81
CA GLY A 86 14.65 11.75 -17.09
C GLY A 86 13.91 11.13 -15.90
N VAL A 87 12.66 11.52 -15.60
CA VAL A 87 11.95 10.98 -14.42
C VAL A 87 11.68 9.48 -14.58
N THR A 88 12.08 8.70 -13.59
CA THR A 88 11.87 7.24 -13.57
C THR A 88 11.08 6.77 -12.36
N GLY A 89 10.90 7.61 -11.33
CA GLY A 89 10.24 7.21 -10.10
C GLY A 89 9.52 8.35 -9.41
N VAL A 90 8.34 8.05 -8.89
CA VAL A 90 7.56 8.92 -8.01
C VAL A 90 7.17 8.10 -6.78
N THR A 91 7.32 8.68 -5.59
CA THR A 91 6.78 8.09 -4.36
C THR A 91 5.83 9.07 -3.69
N VAL A 92 4.83 8.54 -3.01
CA VAL A 92 3.87 9.29 -2.20
C VAL A 92 3.89 8.67 -0.79
N GLY A 93 4.30 9.46 0.21
CA GLY A 93 4.48 8.95 1.58
C GLY A 93 5.56 7.87 1.70
N GLY A 94 6.49 7.80 0.74
CA GLY A 94 7.52 6.76 0.65
C GLY A 94 7.07 5.46 -0.04
N VAL A 95 5.81 5.35 -0.44
CA VAL A 95 5.30 4.22 -1.24
C VAL A 95 5.43 4.55 -2.73
N PRO A 96 5.97 3.65 -3.57
CA PRO A 96 6.04 3.87 -5.02
C PRO A 96 4.65 4.11 -5.63
N ALA A 97 4.55 5.15 -6.46
CA ALA A 97 3.41 5.34 -7.34
C ALA A 97 3.48 4.39 -8.54
N THR A 98 2.34 4.05 -9.13
CA THR A 98 2.26 3.25 -10.36
C THR A 98 2.08 4.14 -11.58
N ASP A 99 2.19 3.56 -12.79
CA ASP A 99 1.93 4.24 -14.07
C ASP A 99 2.70 5.56 -14.27
N VAL A 100 3.92 5.64 -13.72
CA VAL A 100 4.80 6.79 -13.89
C VAL A 100 5.15 6.94 -15.37
N THR A 101 4.65 8.00 -15.99
CA THR A 101 4.78 8.27 -17.43
C THR A 101 5.20 9.71 -17.64
N VAL A 102 6.34 9.91 -18.30
CA VAL A 102 6.75 11.22 -18.81
C VAL A 102 5.88 11.55 -20.02
N THR A 103 5.08 12.61 -19.94
CA THR A 103 4.21 13.04 -21.05
C THR A 103 4.90 14.06 -21.96
N ASP A 104 5.76 14.90 -21.38
CA ASP A 104 6.66 15.82 -22.06
C ASP A 104 7.78 16.28 -21.09
N ASP A 105 8.71 17.12 -21.56
CA ASP A 105 9.83 17.64 -20.75
C ASP A 105 9.39 18.40 -19.49
N GLY A 106 8.16 18.90 -19.42
CA GLY A 106 7.64 19.65 -18.28
C GLY A 106 6.57 18.92 -17.48
N SER A 107 6.25 17.66 -17.81
CA SER A 107 5.07 16.98 -17.27
C SER A 107 5.27 15.47 -17.11
N VAL A 108 4.93 14.98 -15.92
CA VAL A 108 4.91 13.55 -15.57
C VAL A 108 3.56 13.22 -14.95
N THR A 109 2.95 12.13 -15.39
CA THR A 109 1.79 11.54 -14.71
C THR A 109 2.19 10.35 -13.87
N ALA A 110 1.56 10.15 -12.72
CA ALA A 110 1.73 8.98 -11.88
C ALA A 110 0.42 8.68 -11.13
N VAL A 111 0.18 7.43 -10.76
CA VAL A 111 -1.01 7.03 -10.00
C VAL A 111 -0.62 6.86 -8.53
N ALA A 112 -1.26 7.64 -7.66
CA ALA A 112 -1.02 7.58 -6.22
C ALA A 112 -1.37 6.19 -5.65
N PRO A 113 -0.50 5.59 -4.82
CA PRO A 113 -0.81 4.34 -4.15
C PRO A 113 -1.89 4.56 -3.07
N ALA A 114 -2.37 3.48 -2.46
CA ALA A 114 -3.22 3.57 -1.27
C ALA A 114 -2.46 4.23 -0.11
N ALA A 115 -3.19 4.94 0.75
CA ALA A 115 -2.64 5.47 1.99
C ALA A 115 -2.29 4.33 2.95
N LEU A 116 -1.29 4.55 3.81
CA LEU A 116 -0.94 3.59 4.85
C LEU A 116 -2.17 3.29 5.72
N HIS A 117 -2.56 2.01 5.74
CA HIS A 117 -3.75 1.52 6.44
C HIS A 117 -5.04 2.30 6.13
N PHE A 118 -5.15 2.83 4.90
CA PHE A 118 -6.29 3.62 4.44
C PHE A 118 -6.62 4.83 5.34
N GLN A 119 -5.64 5.38 6.07
CA GLN A 119 -5.86 6.51 6.97
C GLN A 119 -5.65 7.86 6.26
N PRO A 120 -6.47 8.89 6.55
CA PRO A 120 -6.24 10.24 6.07
C PRO A 120 -4.91 10.80 6.59
N ALA A 121 -4.09 11.35 5.71
CA ALA A 121 -2.82 11.97 6.04
C ALA A 121 -2.29 12.81 4.87
N ASP A 122 -1.50 13.84 5.19
CA ASP A 122 -0.65 14.50 4.20
C ASP A 122 0.59 13.65 3.94
N ALA A 123 0.79 13.25 2.69
CA ALA A 123 1.90 12.42 2.25
C ALA A 123 2.87 13.23 1.38
N ALA A 124 4.16 13.20 1.71
CA ALA A 124 5.18 13.87 0.91
C ALA A 124 5.33 13.17 -0.45
N ILE A 125 5.45 13.96 -1.52
CA ILE A 125 5.78 13.44 -2.85
C ILE A 125 7.27 13.60 -3.08
N VAL A 126 7.93 12.54 -3.57
CA VAL A 126 9.33 12.57 -3.98
C VAL A 126 9.42 12.09 -5.42
N VAL A 127 10.13 12.84 -6.26
CA VAL A 127 10.34 12.54 -7.68
C VAL A 127 11.82 12.25 -7.89
N SER A 128 12.14 11.26 -8.73
CA SER A 128 13.50 10.77 -8.91
C SER A 128 13.81 10.40 -10.36
N SER A 129 15.09 10.53 -10.71
CA SER A 129 15.71 9.99 -11.91
C SER A 129 16.79 8.99 -11.50
N GLY A 130 16.57 7.71 -11.80
CA GLY A 130 17.34 6.63 -11.17
C GLY A 130 17.25 6.70 -9.65
N ASP A 131 18.41 6.73 -9.00
CA ASP A 131 18.53 6.83 -7.54
C ASP A 131 18.61 8.28 -7.03
N GLU A 132 18.59 9.28 -7.94
CA GLU A 132 18.73 10.68 -7.59
C GLU A 132 17.37 11.35 -7.41
N VAL A 133 17.19 12.06 -6.29
CA VAL A 133 16.00 12.88 -6.04
C VAL A 133 16.10 14.16 -6.86
N ILE A 134 15.04 14.47 -7.59
CA ILE A 134 14.92 15.74 -8.32
C ILE A 134 14.48 16.83 -7.35
N GLU A 135 15.16 17.97 -7.42
CA GLU A 135 14.86 19.13 -6.59
C GLU A 135 13.43 19.62 -6.80
N GLN A 136 12.82 20.09 -5.70
CA GLN A 136 11.47 20.63 -5.71
C GLN A 136 11.51 22.10 -5.30
N ALA A 137 10.85 22.97 -6.05
CA ALA A 137 10.79 24.39 -5.74
C ALA A 137 10.16 24.68 -4.36
N SER A 138 9.27 23.79 -3.92
CA SER A 138 8.70 23.73 -2.58
C SER A 138 8.26 22.29 -2.28
N PRO A 139 8.15 21.86 -1.01
CA PRO A 139 7.68 20.52 -0.68
C PRO A 139 6.33 20.21 -1.31
N LEU A 140 6.28 19.17 -2.13
CA LEU A 140 5.04 18.67 -2.72
C LEU A 140 4.38 17.68 -1.78
N THR A 141 3.06 17.79 -1.64
CA THR A 141 2.25 16.90 -0.78
C THR A 141 1.00 16.45 -1.50
N HIS A 142 0.53 15.26 -1.13
CA HIS A 142 -0.76 14.71 -1.50
C HIS A 142 -1.56 14.41 -0.22
N ALA A 143 -2.71 15.03 -0.07
CA ALA A 143 -3.60 14.83 1.06
C ALA A 143 -4.55 13.66 0.80
N TYR A 144 -4.34 12.55 1.49
CA TYR A 144 -5.27 11.42 1.48
C TYR A 144 -6.51 11.75 2.33
N SER A 145 -7.68 11.45 1.79
CA SER A 145 -8.98 11.74 2.42
C SER A 145 -9.99 10.62 2.18
N VAL A 146 -11.02 10.60 3.01
CA VAL A 146 -12.17 9.70 2.85
C VAL A 146 -13.10 10.33 1.82
N VAL A 147 -13.18 9.75 0.63
CA VAL A 147 -13.95 10.30 -0.49
C VAL A 147 -15.04 9.32 -0.95
N THR A 148 -14.76 8.02 -0.90
CA THR A 148 -15.65 6.97 -1.40
C THR A 148 -16.23 6.10 -0.28
N GLY A 149 -17.24 5.28 -0.60
CA GLY A 149 -17.75 4.27 0.33
C GLY A 149 -16.67 3.22 0.67
N VAL A 150 -15.83 2.85 -0.31
CA VAL A 150 -14.71 1.91 -0.08
C VAL A 150 -13.73 2.46 0.94
N ASP A 151 -13.47 3.77 0.90
CA ASP A 151 -12.58 4.45 1.84
C ASP A 151 -13.07 4.33 3.29
N ALA A 152 -14.38 4.53 3.50
CA ALA A 152 -15.02 4.41 4.80
C ALA A 152 -15.06 2.95 5.27
N GLN A 153 -15.35 2.02 4.36
CA GLN A 153 -15.31 0.58 4.60
C GLN A 153 -13.93 0.13 5.11
N MET A 154 -12.87 0.52 4.40
CA MET A 154 -11.51 0.09 4.72
C MET A 154 -10.96 0.71 6.00
N GLN A 155 -11.28 1.97 6.28
CA GLN A 155 -10.93 2.58 7.56
C GLN A 155 -11.57 1.86 8.74
N TYR A 156 -12.85 1.50 8.61
CA TYR A 156 -13.53 0.76 9.66
C TYR A 156 -12.89 -0.61 9.85
N ALA A 157 -12.67 -1.35 8.75
CA ALA A 157 -12.08 -2.67 8.80
C ALA A 157 -10.70 -2.64 9.48
N LEU A 158 -9.80 -1.73 9.08
CA LEU A 158 -8.46 -1.66 9.64
C LEU A 158 -8.39 -1.05 11.04
N LYS A 159 -9.43 -0.35 11.46
CA LYS A 159 -9.57 0.06 12.86
C LYS A 159 -10.07 -1.09 13.74
N HIS A 160 -10.97 -1.92 13.23
CA HIS A 160 -11.76 -2.85 14.04
C HIS A 160 -11.42 -4.33 13.83
N TRP A 161 -10.42 -4.68 13.02
CA TRP A 161 -10.00 -6.08 12.82
C TRP A 161 -9.51 -6.76 14.10
N ASN A 162 -9.00 -6.01 15.09
CA ASN A 162 -8.61 -6.51 16.41
C ASN A 162 -9.14 -5.68 17.59
N ASP A 163 -9.93 -4.64 17.32
CA ASP A 163 -10.57 -3.78 18.31
C ASP A 163 -12.08 -3.81 18.08
N TYR A 164 -12.75 -4.75 18.73
CA TYR A 164 -14.12 -5.13 18.41
C TYR A 164 -15.10 -4.02 18.84
N ASN A 165 -16.04 -3.69 17.97
CA ASN A 165 -17.07 -2.68 18.24
C ASN A 165 -18.36 -3.30 18.79
N SER A 166 -18.22 -4.12 19.84
CA SER A 166 -19.32 -4.93 20.39
C SER A 166 -20.42 -4.10 21.07
N ASP A 167 -20.11 -2.89 21.54
CA ASP A 167 -21.11 -2.00 22.13
C ASP A 167 -22.16 -1.56 21.09
N GLU A 168 -21.77 -1.44 19.83
CA GLU A 168 -22.66 -1.06 18.73
C GLU A 168 -23.28 -2.28 18.04
N TRP A 169 -22.51 -3.35 17.83
CA TRP A 169 -22.89 -4.45 16.93
C TRP A 169 -23.09 -5.80 17.62
N GLY A 170 -22.82 -5.89 18.92
CA GLY A 170 -22.89 -7.13 19.68
C GLY A 170 -21.70 -8.05 19.46
N ASP A 171 -21.62 -9.08 20.32
CA ASP A 171 -20.67 -10.18 20.19
C ASP A 171 -21.37 -11.42 19.64
N LEU A 172 -21.07 -11.77 18.39
CA LEU A 172 -21.61 -12.95 17.71
C LEU A 172 -20.65 -14.16 17.78
N ASN A 173 -19.51 -14.06 18.48
CA ASN A 173 -18.61 -15.20 18.67
C ASN A 173 -19.26 -16.41 19.34
N PRO A 174 -20.13 -16.26 20.37
CA PRO A 174 -20.76 -17.41 21.02
C PRO A 174 -21.63 -18.27 20.09
N VAL A 175 -22.05 -17.72 18.95
CA VAL A 175 -22.83 -18.44 17.93
C VAL A 175 -22.03 -18.73 16.65
N GLY A 176 -20.73 -18.40 16.64
CA GLY A 176 -19.84 -18.57 15.48
C GLY A 176 -20.10 -17.58 14.35
N GLY A 177 -20.80 -16.48 14.62
CA GLY A 177 -21.27 -15.55 13.59
C GLY A 177 -20.44 -14.29 13.40
N ASP A 178 -19.29 -14.21 14.07
CA ASP A 178 -18.54 -12.98 14.21
C ASP A 178 -17.86 -12.50 12.91
N CYS A 179 -17.28 -13.40 12.12
CA CYS A 179 -16.78 -13.07 10.79
C CYS A 179 -17.81 -12.40 9.88
N ALA A 180 -19.04 -12.93 9.84
CA ALA A 180 -20.15 -12.34 9.09
C ALA A 180 -20.64 -11.03 9.74
N ASN A 181 -20.67 -10.96 11.07
CA ASN A 181 -20.98 -9.74 11.80
C ASN A 181 -20.02 -8.60 11.41
N PHE A 182 -18.72 -8.86 11.42
CA PHE A 182 -17.67 -7.92 11.05
C PHE A 182 -17.81 -7.44 9.61
N VAL A 183 -17.92 -8.36 8.65
CA VAL A 183 -18.08 -8.00 7.24
C VAL A 183 -19.35 -7.18 7.04
N SER A 184 -20.45 -7.53 7.71
CA SER A 184 -21.70 -6.75 7.66
C SER A 184 -21.51 -5.32 8.17
N GLN A 185 -20.77 -5.13 9.26
CA GLN A 185 -20.44 -3.80 9.78
C GLN A 185 -19.67 -2.98 8.73
N THR A 186 -18.69 -3.57 8.05
CA THR A 186 -17.91 -2.87 7.01
C THR A 186 -18.81 -2.43 5.85
N LEU A 187 -19.82 -3.23 5.47
CA LEU A 187 -20.78 -2.88 4.44
C LEU A 187 -21.66 -1.69 4.83
N ILE A 188 -22.08 -1.59 6.10
CA ILE A 188 -22.76 -0.39 6.61
C ILE A 188 -21.88 0.85 6.41
N GLN A 189 -20.59 0.77 6.73
CA GLN A 189 -19.67 1.90 6.54
C GLN A 189 -19.44 2.23 5.07
N ARG A 190 -19.51 1.23 4.19
CA ARG A 190 -19.52 1.44 2.73
C ARG A 190 -20.72 2.25 2.24
N GLY A 191 -21.77 2.39 3.07
CA GLY A 191 -23.00 3.11 2.77
C GLY A 191 -24.21 2.20 2.53
N TRP A 192 -24.10 0.90 2.78
CA TRP A 192 -25.25 0.01 2.69
C TRP A 192 -26.23 0.30 3.83
N THR A 193 -27.52 0.13 3.56
CA THR A 193 -28.58 0.34 4.53
C THR A 193 -29.20 -1.00 4.89
N GLN A 194 -29.38 -1.26 6.18
CA GLN A 194 -30.10 -2.44 6.66
C GLN A 194 -31.52 -2.49 6.09
N ASN A 195 -32.03 -3.71 5.88
CA ASN A 195 -33.40 -3.93 5.41
C ASN A 195 -34.05 -5.08 6.20
N GLU A 196 -35.24 -5.51 5.78
CA GLU A 196 -36.00 -6.55 6.49
C GLU A 196 -35.33 -7.93 6.49
N THR A 197 -34.40 -8.18 5.55
CA THR A 197 -33.74 -9.47 5.34
C THR A 197 -32.26 -9.48 5.77
N TRP A 198 -31.63 -8.31 5.85
CA TRP A 198 -30.27 -8.11 6.35
C TRP A 198 -30.24 -6.99 7.37
N PHE A 199 -30.16 -7.33 8.66
CA PHE A 199 -30.20 -6.37 9.76
C PHE A 199 -29.47 -6.84 11.02
N ASN A 200 -29.06 -5.86 11.83
CA ASN A 200 -28.63 -5.97 13.22
C ASN A 200 -29.09 -4.73 13.99
N LYS A 201 -29.85 -4.96 15.04
CA LYS A 201 -30.48 -3.97 15.90
C LYS A 201 -30.01 -4.22 17.33
N ASN A 202 -30.14 -3.21 18.19
CA ASN A 202 -29.95 -3.38 19.64
C ASN A 202 -28.64 -4.11 20.02
N ALA A 203 -27.55 -3.85 19.28
CA ALA A 203 -26.26 -4.55 19.43
C ALA A 203 -26.40 -6.08 19.45
N ALA A 204 -27.26 -6.63 18.58
CA ALA A 204 -27.56 -8.05 18.48
C ALA A 204 -27.84 -8.76 19.82
N ALA A 205 -28.48 -8.07 20.77
CA ALA A 205 -28.69 -8.58 22.13
C ALA A 205 -29.40 -9.95 22.18
N THR A 206 -30.26 -10.25 21.20
CA THR A 206 -30.92 -11.55 21.04
C THR A 206 -30.97 -11.98 19.58
N LEU A 207 -31.27 -13.26 19.32
CA LEU A 207 -31.48 -13.79 17.95
C LEU A 207 -32.62 -13.10 17.18
N ALA A 208 -33.53 -12.40 17.86
CA ALA A 208 -34.59 -11.64 17.19
C ALA A 208 -34.11 -10.25 16.71
N ASP A 209 -32.95 -9.79 17.19
CA ASP A 209 -32.42 -8.47 16.91
C ASP A 209 -31.49 -8.42 15.69
N TRP A 210 -31.14 -9.57 15.10
CA TRP A 210 -30.34 -9.65 13.88
C TRP A 210 -30.82 -10.76 12.96
N SER A 211 -30.59 -10.64 11.65
CA SER A 211 -31.02 -11.64 10.67
C SER A 211 -29.94 -12.70 10.43
N PRO A 212 -30.29 -13.93 10.04
CA PRO A 212 -29.29 -14.93 9.64
C PRO A 212 -28.31 -14.42 8.57
N ALA A 213 -28.78 -13.64 7.59
CA ALA A 213 -27.93 -13.06 6.56
C ALA A 213 -26.89 -12.06 7.09
N TRP A 214 -27.12 -11.47 8.27
CA TRP A 214 -26.16 -10.59 8.92
C TRP A 214 -24.99 -11.35 9.56
N GLY A 215 -25.29 -12.45 10.24
CA GLY A 215 -24.34 -13.11 11.15
C GLY A 215 -23.99 -14.56 10.81
N TYR A 216 -24.57 -15.19 9.79
CA TYR A 216 -24.20 -16.55 9.40
C TYR A 216 -23.74 -16.60 7.95
N VAL A 217 -22.54 -17.14 7.72
CA VAL A 217 -21.90 -17.17 6.39
C VAL A 217 -22.77 -17.86 5.32
N PRO A 218 -23.35 -19.05 5.53
CA PRO A 218 -24.22 -19.65 4.51
C PRO A 218 -25.44 -18.80 4.16
N ALA A 219 -26.02 -18.13 5.15
CA ALA A 219 -27.18 -17.28 4.96
C ALA A 219 -26.79 -15.95 4.28
N MET A 220 -25.63 -15.39 4.62
CA MET A 220 -25.07 -14.22 3.96
C MET A 220 -24.80 -14.51 2.48
N ASP A 221 -24.09 -15.60 2.17
CA ASP A 221 -23.78 -15.98 0.78
C ASP A 221 -25.05 -16.21 -0.04
N SER A 222 -26.02 -16.94 0.53
CA SER A 222 -27.32 -17.16 -0.11
C SER A 222 -28.07 -15.85 -0.35
N TRP A 223 -28.02 -14.92 0.61
CA TRP A 223 -28.66 -13.61 0.50
C TRP A 223 -28.01 -12.76 -0.59
N LEU A 224 -26.67 -12.64 -0.60
CA LEU A 224 -25.90 -11.93 -1.63
C LEU A 224 -26.19 -12.48 -3.03
N ALA A 225 -26.34 -13.79 -3.17
CA ALA A 225 -26.70 -14.44 -4.43
C ALA A 225 -28.15 -14.17 -4.89
N SER A 226 -29.06 -13.94 -3.93
CA SER A 226 -30.50 -13.82 -4.20
C SER A 226 -30.95 -12.40 -4.52
N ASP A 227 -30.24 -11.38 -4.01
CA ASP A 227 -30.64 -9.98 -4.15
C ASP A 227 -29.94 -9.31 -5.33
N ALA A 228 -30.53 -9.46 -6.52
CA ALA A 228 -30.04 -8.83 -7.74
C ALA A 228 -29.98 -7.30 -7.66
N SER A 229 -30.68 -6.65 -6.70
CA SER A 229 -30.65 -5.20 -6.55
C SER A 229 -29.30 -4.68 -6.04
N LEU A 230 -28.49 -5.55 -5.42
CA LEU A 230 -27.14 -5.23 -4.95
C LEU A 230 -26.11 -5.11 -6.10
N GLY A 231 -26.45 -5.60 -7.30
CA GLY A 231 -25.57 -5.49 -8.47
C GLY A 231 -24.25 -6.27 -8.35
N LEU A 232 -24.21 -7.30 -7.51
CA LEU A 232 -23.00 -8.06 -7.21
C LEU A 232 -22.63 -9.00 -8.36
N THR A 233 -21.33 -9.22 -8.53
CA THR A 233 -20.80 -10.25 -9.44
C THR A 233 -20.10 -11.34 -8.65
N LYS A 234 -20.51 -12.60 -8.81
CA LYS A 234 -19.79 -13.74 -8.24
C LYS A 234 -18.55 -14.03 -9.08
N LEU A 235 -17.38 -14.09 -8.45
CA LEU A 235 -16.10 -14.43 -9.09
C LEU A 235 -15.54 -15.71 -8.49
N SER A 236 -15.02 -16.62 -9.32
CA SER A 236 -14.26 -17.78 -8.86
C SER A 236 -12.81 -17.41 -8.53
N LEU A 237 -12.07 -18.35 -7.93
CA LEU A 237 -10.62 -18.21 -7.73
C LEU A 237 -9.84 -17.97 -9.03
N ASP A 238 -10.28 -18.54 -10.15
CA ASP A 238 -9.65 -18.34 -11.47
C ASP A 238 -9.87 -16.91 -12.01
N GLN A 239 -10.81 -16.16 -11.42
CA GLN A 239 -11.14 -14.77 -11.76
C GLN A 239 -10.60 -13.79 -10.72
N ARG A 240 -9.58 -14.19 -9.94
CA ARG A 240 -8.96 -13.34 -8.91
C ARG A 240 -8.41 -12.01 -9.45
N ASP A 241 -8.09 -11.95 -10.74
CA ASP A 241 -7.64 -10.74 -11.44
C ASP A 241 -8.72 -9.65 -11.53
N GLN A 242 -9.99 -9.99 -11.29
CA GLN A 242 -11.14 -9.07 -11.27
C GLN A 242 -11.53 -8.62 -9.85
N VAL A 243 -10.92 -9.19 -8.82
CA VAL A 243 -11.18 -8.84 -7.42
C VAL A 243 -10.57 -7.48 -7.11
N LYS A 244 -11.26 -6.68 -6.31
CA LYS A 244 -10.79 -5.36 -5.85
C LYS A 244 -10.95 -5.18 -4.35
N VAL A 245 -10.18 -4.24 -3.80
CA VAL A 245 -10.30 -3.84 -2.39
C VAL A 245 -11.75 -3.48 -2.07
N GLY A 246 -12.23 -3.97 -0.92
CA GLY A 246 -13.61 -3.81 -0.47
C GLY A 246 -14.60 -4.87 -0.99
N ASP A 247 -14.16 -5.79 -1.85
CA ASP A 247 -14.92 -7.00 -2.18
C ASP A 247 -14.95 -7.98 -0.99
N ILE A 248 -15.82 -8.99 -1.05
CA ILE A 248 -15.96 -10.00 0.01
C ILE A 248 -15.46 -11.34 -0.50
N GLY A 249 -14.61 -12.02 0.28
CA GLY A 249 -14.25 -13.42 0.08
C GLY A 249 -15.10 -14.33 0.95
N ILE A 250 -15.66 -15.39 0.35
CA ILE A 250 -16.40 -16.46 1.01
C ILE A 250 -15.60 -17.75 0.89
N PHE A 251 -15.56 -18.54 1.96
CA PHE A 251 -14.68 -19.69 2.07
C PHE A 251 -15.42 -20.93 2.56
N ASP A 252 -15.14 -22.06 1.93
CA ASP A 252 -15.47 -23.39 2.42
C ASP A 252 -14.16 -24.11 2.75
N TRP A 253 -13.90 -24.28 4.05
CA TRP A 253 -12.65 -24.84 4.55
C TRP A 253 -12.63 -26.36 4.52
N ASN A 254 -13.80 -26.98 4.55
CA ASN A 254 -13.93 -28.43 4.77
C ASN A 254 -14.52 -29.19 3.57
N LEU A 255 -14.82 -28.49 2.48
CA LEU A 255 -15.26 -29.02 1.18
C LEU A 255 -16.59 -29.78 1.26
N ASN A 256 -17.52 -29.24 2.04
CA ASN A 256 -18.87 -29.79 2.15
C ASN A 256 -19.91 -29.01 1.32
N ASP A 257 -19.46 -28.05 0.50
CA ASP A 257 -20.26 -27.13 -0.31
C ASP A 257 -21.12 -26.16 0.53
N ILE A 258 -20.76 -25.94 1.80
CA ILE A 258 -21.38 -24.99 2.72
C ILE A 258 -20.28 -24.04 3.22
N PRO A 259 -20.36 -22.74 2.93
CA PRO A 259 -19.30 -21.84 3.33
C PRO A 259 -19.24 -21.66 4.85
N ASP A 260 -18.03 -21.70 5.38
CA ASP A 260 -17.73 -21.64 6.80
C ASP A 260 -17.28 -20.25 7.26
N HIS A 261 -16.73 -19.45 6.34
CA HIS A 261 -16.08 -18.19 6.69
C HIS A 261 -16.25 -17.11 5.63
N VAL A 262 -16.17 -15.86 6.07
CA VAL A 262 -16.24 -14.68 5.22
C VAL A 262 -15.21 -13.66 5.69
N MET A 263 -14.53 -13.01 4.75
CA MET A 263 -13.54 -11.97 5.03
C MET A 263 -13.67 -10.82 4.03
N LEU A 264 -13.19 -9.63 4.44
CA LEU A 264 -13.18 -8.45 3.58
C LEU A 264 -11.85 -8.35 2.84
N VAL A 265 -11.84 -8.18 1.52
CA VAL A 265 -10.62 -7.96 0.74
C VAL A 265 -9.97 -6.63 1.14
N SER A 266 -8.77 -6.69 1.71
CA SER A 266 -8.03 -5.54 2.22
C SER A 266 -6.79 -5.17 1.42
N SER A 267 -6.28 -6.07 0.57
CA SER A 267 -5.27 -5.76 -0.43
C SER A 267 -5.47 -6.60 -1.68
N VAL A 268 -5.15 -6.01 -2.84
CA VAL A 268 -5.01 -6.70 -4.13
C VAL A 268 -3.76 -6.16 -4.80
N GLU A 269 -2.77 -7.02 -4.98
CA GLU A 269 -1.46 -6.66 -5.53
C GLU A 269 -1.09 -7.61 -6.67
N VAL A 270 -0.38 -7.13 -7.69
CA VAL A 270 0.18 -7.98 -8.73
C VAL A 270 1.67 -8.15 -8.48
N VAL A 271 2.09 -9.35 -8.09
CA VAL A 271 3.48 -9.71 -7.81
C VAL A 271 3.92 -10.75 -8.82
N ASP A 272 4.96 -10.47 -9.59
CA ASP A 272 5.48 -11.36 -10.65
C ASP A 272 4.41 -11.86 -11.65
N GLY A 273 3.43 -10.99 -11.96
CA GLY A 273 2.31 -11.30 -12.85
C GLY A 273 1.18 -12.11 -12.20
N GLU A 274 1.25 -12.36 -10.90
CA GLU A 274 0.23 -13.05 -10.12
C GLU A 274 -0.55 -12.09 -9.23
N THR A 275 -1.89 -12.14 -9.28
CA THR A 275 -2.75 -11.40 -8.35
C THR A 275 -2.72 -12.05 -6.97
N LYS A 276 -2.17 -11.33 -5.99
CA LYS A 276 -2.17 -11.64 -4.57
C LYS A 276 -3.30 -10.88 -3.89
N ILE A 277 -4.05 -11.57 -3.05
CA ILE A 277 -5.21 -11.04 -2.35
C ILE A 277 -5.00 -11.26 -0.85
N ALA A 278 -5.24 -10.21 -0.07
CA ALA A 278 -5.23 -10.28 1.38
C ALA A 278 -6.55 -9.78 1.97
N PHE A 279 -6.83 -10.17 3.21
CA PHE A 279 -8.09 -9.88 3.88
C PHE A 279 -7.96 -9.27 5.27
N ALA A 280 -8.89 -8.39 5.59
CA ALA A 280 -9.27 -8.05 6.95
C ALA A 280 -10.29 -9.08 7.46
N SER A 281 -10.10 -9.59 8.67
CA SER A 281 -10.82 -10.76 9.17
C SER A 281 -10.97 -10.77 10.68
N HIS A 282 -12.00 -11.48 11.14
CA HIS A 282 -12.32 -11.80 12.54
C HIS A 282 -12.32 -13.32 12.77
N ASN A 283 -12.50 -13.78 14.00
CA ASN A 283 -12.30 -15.16 14.50
C ASN A 283 -10.84 -15.65 14.47
N LEU A 284 -10.17 -15.45 13.35
CA LEU A 284 -8.71 -15.43 13.30
C LEU A 284 -8.31 -14.05 12.80
N ASP A 285 -8.10 -13.16 13.77
CA ASP A 285 -7.90 -11.72 13.53
C ASP A 285 -6.68 -11.46 12.66
N GLY A 286 -6.87 -10.63 11.63
CA GLY A 286 -5.79 -10.11 10.82
C GLY A 286 -6.29 -9.03 9.87
N ASP A 287 -5.45 -8.05 9.58
CA ASP A 287 -5.68 -6.92 8.68
C ASP A 287 -5.30 -7.22 7.21
N TYR A 288 -4.32 -8.09 7.01
CA TYR A 288 -3.83 -8.50 5.69
C TYR A 288 -3.52 -10.00 5.63
N ARG A 289 -4.49 -10.86 5.98
CA ARG A 289 -4.34 -12.31 5.86
C ARG A 289 -4.29 -12.75 4.40
N ASP A 290 -3.22 -13.42 4.02
CA ASP A 290 -2.97 -13.86 2.65
C ASP A 290 -3.90 -15.02 2.23
N LEU A 291 -4.53 -14.88 1.05
CA LEU A 291 -5.43 -15.89 0.47
C LEU A 291 -4.73 -17.24 0.26
N ASP A 292 -3.55 -17.22 -0.34
CA ASP A 292 -2.84 -18.44 -0.73
C ASP A 292 -2.41 -19.22 0.50
N ASN A 293 -1.91 -18.53 1.54
CA ASN A 293 -1.60 -19.12 2.83
C ASN A 293 -2.85 -19.70 3.52
N ALA A 294 -3.97 -18.98 3.49
CA ALA A 294 -5.23 -19.48 4.05
C ALA A 294 -5.66 -20.81 3.39
N LEU A 295 -5.55 -20.92 2.05
CA LEU A 295 -6.00 -22.09 1.29
C LEU A 295 -4.97 -23.24 1.24
N THR A 296 -3.68 -22.97 1.38
CA THR A 296 -2.62 -23.98 1.19
C THR A 296 -1.94 -24.40 2.49
N VAL A 297 -1.96 -23.56 3.53
CA VAL A 297 -1.29 -23.80 4.81
C VAL A 297 -2.29 -23.94 5.94
N GLU A 298 -3.20 -22.98 6.11
CA GLU A 298 -4.14 -22.96 7.23
C GLU A 298 -5.28 -23.98 7.02
N HIS A 299 -5.84 -24.01 5.82
CA HIS A 299 -6.92 -24.92 5.41
C HIS A 299 -6.58 -25.62 4.08
N PRO A 300 -5.58 -26.53 4.07
CA PRO A 300 -5.10 -27.15 2.85
C PRO A 300 -6.21 -27.81 2.04
N GLY A 301 -6.46 -27.29 0.83
CA GLY A 301 -7.45 -27.81 -0.10
C GLY A 301 -8.83 -27.16 -0.01
N GLY A 302 -9.04 -26.20 0.90
CA GLY A 302 -10.27 -25.40 0.95
C GLY A 302 -10.54 -24.65 -0.36
N THR A 303 -11.78 -24.18 -0.53
CA THR A 303 -12.19 -23.39 -1.70
C THR A 303 -12.67 -22.01 -1.27
N ALA A 304 -12.67 -21.08 -2.23
CA ALA A 304 -13.17 -19.74 -2.04
C ALA A 304 -13.84 -19.20 -3.30
N TRP A 305 -14.65 -18.16 -3.12
CA TRP A 305 -15.15 -17.31 -4.19
C TRP A 305 -15.32 -15.89 -3.66
N PHE A 306 -15.59 -14.95 -4.56
CA PHE A 306 -15.74 -13.56 -4.21
C PHE A 306 -17.09 -13.02 -4.64
N TRP A 307 -17.60 -12.08 -3.85
CA TRP A 307 -18.65 -11.18 -4.27
C TRP A 307 -18.04 -9.82 -4.59
N SER A 308 -17.97 -9.52 -5.88
CA SER A 308 -17.47 -8.25 -6.36
C SER A 308 -18.55 -7.17 -6.23
N ILE A 309 -18.27 -6.15 -5.43
CA ILE A 309 -19.22 -5.10 -5.08
C ILE A 309 -18.98 -3.89 -6.00
N PRO A 310 -20.01 -3.32 -6.65
CA PRO A 310 -19.86 -2.08 -7.41
C PRO A 310 -19.20 -0.96 -6.59
N ALA A 311 -18.36 -0.16 -7.25
CA ALA A 311 -17.64 0.95 -6.62
C ALA A 311 -18.59 2.00 -6.02
#